data_AF-A0AAN9BAY9-F1
#
_entry.id   AF-A0AAN9BAY9-F1
#
_cell.length_a   1.000
_cell.length_b   1.000
_cell.length_c   1.000
_cell.angle_alpha   90.00
_cell.angle_beta   90.00
_cell.angle_gamma   90.00
#
_symmetry.space_group_name_H-M   'P 1'
#
loop_
_entity.id
_entity.type
_entity.pdbx_description
1 polymer ?
#
loop_
_entity_poly.entity_id
_entity_poly.type
_entity_poly.pdbx_seq_one_letter_code
_entity_poly.pdbx_strand_id
1 'polypeptide(L)'
;MFRFWEVGTWSDVLVPGQISDCESKRSLRLRTGHNRLNHYMATKLKLVPSPLCPCGKNQTAEHILQACPYHSALRDTTWPEETALQKKLYGPKEDLERTARFALQSGLTI
;
A
#
# COMPACT_ATOMS: atom_id res chain seq x y z
N MET A 1 43.37 -8.29 7.50
CA MET A 1 42.98 -9.69 7.76
C MET A 1 41.53 -9.68 8.18
N PHE A 2 40.63 -10.12 7.29
CA PHE A 2 39.19 -10.25 7.55
C PHE A 2 38.93 -11.54 8.33
N ARG A 3 37.98 -11.52 9.28
CA ARG A 3 37.23 -12.70 9.69
C ARG A 3 35.75 -12.35 9.86
N PHE A 4 34.93 -13.18 9.24
CA PHE A 4 33.50 -13.09 9.01
C PHE A 4 32.85 -14.24 9.83
N TRP A 5 31.64 -13.96 10.34
CA TRP A 5 30.65 -14.84 11.02
C TRP A 5 30.71 -15.04 12.54
N GLU A 6 29.69 -14.51 13.23
CA GLU A 6 28.67 -15.35 13.90
C GLU A 6 27.34 -14.58 13.95
N VAL A 7 26.24 -15.32 13.78
CA VAL A 7 24.88 -14.88 13.45
C VAL A 7 23.92 -15.09 14.63
N GLY A 8 22.88 -14.25 14.74
CA GLY A 8 21.65 -14.52 15.51
C GLY A 8 21.47 -13.65 16.76
N THR A 9 20.33 -13.02 17.03
CA THR A 9 18.95 -13.27 16.56
C THR A 9 18.18 -11.95 16.49
N TRP A 10 17.35 -11.79 15.46
CA TRP A 10 16.45 -10.65 15.26
C TRP A 10 15.15 -10.84 16.05
N SER A 11 15.24 -11.03 17.36
CA SER A 11 14.10 -11.50 18.17
C SER A 11 13.50 -10.45 19.12
N ASP A 12 13.94 -9.19 19.09
CA ASP A 12 13.58 -8.24 20.16
C ASP A 12 12.64 -7.07 19.78
N VAL A 13 11.83 -7.17 18.71
CA VAL A 13 10.69 -6.24 18.54
C VAL A 13 9.50 -6.87 17.81
N LEU A 14 8.97 -7.99 18.31
CA LEU A 14 7.66 -8.48 17.88
C LEU A 14 6.83 -8.88 19.09
N VAL A 15 6.06 -7.91 19.61
CA VAL A 15 5.00 -8.17 20.60
C VAL A 15 3.91 -9.02 19.94
N PRO A 16 3.55 -10.20 20.49
CA PRO A 16 2.57 -11.09 19.89
C PRO A 16 1.17 -10.64 20.30
N GLY A 17 0.45 -10.05 19.36
CA GLY A 17 -0.97 -9.77 19.54
C GLY A 17 -1.53 -8.72 18.60
N GLN A 18 -1.22 -8.72 17.31
CA GLN A 18 -1.80 -7.71 16.41
C GLN A 18 -1.63 -8.05 14.94
N ILE A 19 -2.77 -8.07 14.23
CA ILE A 19 -2.94 -8.01 12.76
C ILE A 19 -2.85 -9.38 12.11
N SER A 20 -3.87 -9.77 11.34
CA SER A 20 -3.69 -10.90 10.43
C SER A 20 -2.59 -10.50 9.45
N ASP A 21 -1.50 -11.23 9.49
CA ASP A 21 -0.25 -11.05 8.74
C ASP A 21 -0.42 -10.59 7.26
N CYS A 22 -1.56 -10.87 6.63
CA CYS A 22 -1.91 -10.43 5.28
C CYS A 22 -2.24 -8.93 5.12
N GLU A 23 -2.90 -8.28 6.09
CA GLU A 23 -3.35 -6.88 5.98
C GLU A 23 -2.17 -5.91 6.16
N SER A 24 -1.28 -6.18 7.11
CA SER A 24 -0.01 -5.45 7.27
C SER A 24 0.87 -5.53 6.02
N LYS A 25 0.96 -6.71 5.39
CA LYS A 25 1.75 -6.90 4.16
C LYS A 25 1.24 -6.06 3.00
N ARG A 26 -0.08 -5.85 2.90
CA ARG A 26 -0.69 -5.04 1.85
C ARG A 26 -0.31 -3.57 1.97
N SER A 27 -0.42 -3.00 3.17
CA SER A 27 0.01 -1.61 3.41
C SER A 27 1.52 -1.43 3.21
N LEU A 28 2.34 -2.42 3.57
CA LEU A 28 3.78 -2.37 3.33
C LEU A 28 4.15 -2.33 1.83
N ARG A 29 3.42 -3.07 0.98
CA ARG A 29 3.61 -3.05 -0.47
C ARG A 29 3.21 -1.72 -1.10
N LEU A 30 2.19 -1.05 -0.56
CA LEU A 30 1.87 0.33 -0.95
C LEU A 30 3.00 1.30 -0.58
N ARG A 31 3.55 1.20 0.64
CA ARG A 31 4.65 2.06 1.12
C ARG A 31 5.94 1.90 0.32
N THR A 32 6.31 0.65 0.03
CA THR A 32 7.60 0.34 -0.62
C THR A 32 7.54 0.39 -2.14
N GLY A 33 6.36 0.67 -2.72
CA GLY A 33 6.18 0.68 -4.17
C GLY A 33 6.15 -0.72 -4.80
N HIS A 34 6.35 -1.80 -4.04
CA HIS A 34 6.19 -3.19 -4.49
C HIS A 34 4.72 -3.60 -4.63
N ASN A 35 3.92 -2.72 -5.23
CA ASN A 35 2.53 -2.94 -5.57
C ASN A 35 2.42 -3.21 -7.08
N ARG A 36 1.36 -3.88 -7.52
CA ARG A 36 1.11 -4.13 -8.94
C ARG A 36 0.29 -3.01 -9.57
N LEU A 37 0.51 -1.75 -9.15
CA LEU A 37 -0.13 -0.61 -9.78
C LEU A 37 0.50 -0.33 -11.14
N ASN A 38 -0.31 0.12 -12.10
CA ASN A 38 0.11 0.26 -13.50
C ASN A 38 1.34 1.16 -13.65
N HIS A 39 1.51 2.20 -12.83
CA HIS A 39 2.71 3.03 -12.87
C HIS A 39 3.99 2.25 -12.56
N TYR A 40 4.01 1.45 -11.49
CA TYR A 40 5.16 0.61 -11.16
C TYR A 40 5.36 -0.49 -12.20
N MET A 41 4.28 -1.13 -12.64
CA MET A 41 4.33 -2.19 -13.64
C MET A 41 4.83 -1.69 -15.00
N ALA A 42 4.53 -0.46 -15.41
CA ALA A 42 5.01 0.15 -16.65
C ALA A 42 6.46 0.64 -16.52
N THR A 43 6.81 1.29 -15.41
CA THR A 43 8.11 1.97 -15.27
C THR A 43 9.23 1.03 -14.81
N LYS A 44 8.94 0.15 -13.86
CA LYS A 44 9.94 -0.75 -13.26
C LYS A 44 9.94 -2.13 -13.91
N LEU A 45 8.75 -2.69 -14.14
CA LEU A 45 8.63 -4.05 -14.69
C LEU A 45 8.43 -4.09 -16.21
N LYS A 46 8.01 -2.97 -16.83
CA LYS A 46 7.67 -2.86 -18.27
C LYS A 46 6.68 -3.94 -18.76
N LEU A 47 5.79 -4.40 -17.87
CA LEU A 47 4.85 -5.50 -18.14
C LEU A 47 3.50 -5.02 -18.67
N VAL A 48 3.11 -3.78 -18.40
CA VAL A 48 1.88 -3.19 -18.90
C VAL A 48 2.19 -2.05 -19.88
N PRO A 49 1.45 -1.95 -20.99
CA PRO A 49 1.70 -0.95 -22.02
C PRO A 49 1.30 0.47 -21.59
N SER A 50 0.47 0.61 -20.55
CA SER A 50 0.01 1.91 -20.06
C SER A 50 0.06 1.99 -18.54
N PRO A 51 0.63 3.07 -17.96
CA PRO A 51 0.63 3.32 -16.52
C PRO A 51 -0.70 3.93 -16.02
N LEU A 52 -1.68 4.11 -16.90
CA LEU A 52 -2.84 4.95 -16.64
C LEU A 52 -3.92 4.19 -15.83
N CYS A 53 -4.52 4.92 -14.91
CA CYS A 53 -5.79 4.60 -14.27
C CYS A 53 -6.93 4.85 -15.27
N PRO A 54 -8.10 4.18 -15.14
CA PRO A 54 -9.27 4.47 -15.99
C PRO A 54 -9.69 5.95 -16.04
N CYS A 55 -9.31 6.76 -15.03
CA CYS A 55 -9.54 8.20 -15.03
C CYS A 55 -8.53 9.03 -15.84
N GLY A 56 -7.56 8.40 -16.50
CA GLY A 56 -6.58 9.05 -17.38
C GLY A 56 -5.32 9.61 -16.71
N LYS A 57 -5.18 9.48 -15.38
CA LYS A 57 -3.93 9.84 -14.66
C LYS A 57 -3.08 8.60 -14.36
N ASN A 58 -1.80 8.79 -14.06
CA ASN A 58 -0.92 7.70 -13.62
C ASN A 58 -1.51 7.00 -12.39
N GLN A 59 -1.60 5.68 -12.46
CA GLN A 59 -2.11 4.86 -11.37
C GLN A 59 -1.01 4.68 -10.31
N THR A 60 -0.85 5.69 -9.45
CA THR A 60 0.02 5.62 -8.26
C THR A 60 -0.82 5.45 -7.00
N ALA A 61 -0.18 5.04 -5.90
CA ALA A 61 -0.87 4.87 -4.62
C ALA A 61 -1.43 6.21 -4.12
N GLU A 62 -0.68 7.29 -4.28
CA GLU A 62 -1.10 8.64 -3.92
C GLU A 62 -2.32 9.08 -4.73
N HIS A 63 -2.27 8.85 -6.05
CA HIS A 63 -3.40 9.16 -6.93
C HIS A 63 -4.65 8.42 -6.48
N ILE A 64 -4.57 7.10 -6.30
CA ILE A 64 -5.73 6.27 -5.96
C ILE A 64 -6.29 6.62 -4.57
N LEU A 65 -5.41 6.80 -3.57
CA LEU A 65 -5.83 7.03 -2.19
C LEU A 65 -6.31 8.45 -1.91
N GLN A 66 -5.93 9.46 -2.70
CA GLN A 66 -6.28 10.86 -2.45
C GLN A 66 -7.10 11.53 -3.55
N ALA A 67 -6.73 11.35 -4.82
CA ALA A 67 -7.19 12.23 -5.89
C ALA A 67 -8.01 11.54 -7.00
N CYS A 68 -8.11 10.21 -6.98
CA CYS A 68 -8.76 9.47 -8.04
C CYS A 68 -10.27 9.73 -8.03
N PRO A 69 -10.86 10.29 -9.11
CA PRO A 69 -12.29 10.53 -9.19
C PRO A 69 -13.07 9.23 -9.37
N TYR A 70 -12.48 8.21 -9.99
CA TYR A 70 -13.09 6.90 -10.20
C TYR A 70 -13.38 6.17 -8.88
N HIS A 71 -12.53 6.37 -7.87
CA HIS A 71 -12.70 5.79 -6.54
C HIS A 71 -13.22 6.78 -5.50
N SER A 72 -13.77 7.92 -5.91
CA SER A 72 -14.28 8.97 -4.99
C SER A 72 -15.34 8.43 -4.03
N ALA A 73 -16.40 7.81 -4.55
CA ALA A 73 -17.46 7.24 -3.73
C ALA A 73 -16.94 6.20 -2.72
N LEU A 74 -16.05 5.30 -3.16
CA LEU A 74 -15.45 4.30 -2.27
C LEU A 74 -14.55 4.95 -1.20
N ARG A 75 -13.82 6.01 -1.56
CA ARG A 75 -12.99 6.77 -0.63
C ARG A 75 -13.84 7.46 0.43
N ASP A 76 -14.95 8.07 0.04
CA ASP A 76 -15.84 8.78 0.97
C ASP A 76 -16.54 7.79 1.92
N THR A 77 -16.87 6.58 1.46
CA THR A 77 -17.39 5.51 2.34
C THR A 77 -16.34 4.94 3.30
N THR A 78 -15.07 4.92 2.90
CA THR A 78 -13.97 4.37 3.73
C THR A 78 -13.42 5.40 4.71
N TRP A 79 -13.29 6.65 4.27
CA TRP A 79 -12.78 7.80 5.01
C TRP A 79 -13.78 8.95 4.90
N PRO A 80 -14.80 9.01 5.78
CA PRO A 80 -15.76 10.11 5.78
C PRO A 80 -15.12 11.44 6.21
N GLU A 81 -14.02 11.39 6.95
CA GLU A 81 -13.20 12.55 7.30
C GLU A 81 -11.99 12.67 6.38
N GLU A 82 -11.60 13.91 6.08
CA GLU A 82 -10.42 14.20 5.26
C GLU A 82 -9.15 13.65 5.92
N THR A 83 -8.72 12.50 5.42
CA THR A 83 -7.60 11.75 5.99
C THR A 83 -6.35 11.95 5.12
N ALA A 84 -5.30 12.53 5.71
CA ALA A 84 -4.02 12.73 5.05
C ALA A 84 -3.39 11.41 4.55
N LEU A 85 -2.63 11.46 3.46
CA LEU A 85 -2.00 10.29 2.85
C LEU A 85 -1.08 9.57 3.85
N GLN A 86 -0.36 10.34 4.65
CA GLN A 86 0.53 9.82 5.68
C GLN A 86 -0.21 8.94 6.68
N LYS A 87 -1.43 9.31 7.08
CA LYS A 87 -2.24 8.52 8.01
C LYS A 87 -2.82 7.28 7.35
N LYS A 88 -3.21 7.34 6.07
CA LYS A 88 -3.65 6.16 5.30
C LYS A 88 -2.52 5.13 5.14
N LEU A 89 -1.31 5.59 4.88
CA LEU A 89 -0.17 4.70 4.63
C LEU A 89 0.55 4.27 5.90
N TYR A 90 0.76 5.18 6.87
CA TYR A 90 1.61 4.97 8.06
C TYR A 90 0.85 5.11 9.38
N GLY A 91 -0.47 5.23 9.35
CA GLY A 91 -1.30 5.36 10.53
C GLY A 91 -1.30 4.10 11.42
N PRO A 92 -2.02 4.19 12.55
CA PRO A 92 -2.26 3.05 13.43
C PRO A 92 -2.97 1.92 12.68
N LYS A 93 -2.95 0.73 13.28
CA LYS A 93 -3.53 -0.50 12.71
C LYS A 93 -4.90 -0.30 12.06
N GLU A 94 -5.81 0.40 12.73
CA GLU A 94 -7.18 0.63 12.22
C GLU A 94 -7.20 1.37 10.87
N ASP A 95 -6.31 2.35 10.69
CA ASP A 95 -6.21 3.08 9.42
C ASP A 95 -5.57 2.23 8.32
N LEU A 96 -4.66 1.33 8.69
CA LEU A 96 -4.07 0.36 7.76
C LEU A 96 -5.11 -0.68 7.32
N GLU A 97 -5.95 -1.16 8.24
CA GLU A 97 -7.06 -2.07 7.93
C GLU A 97 -8.07 -1.40 6.99
N ARG A 98 -8.43 -0.14 7.24
CA ARG A 98 -9.28 0.64 6.32
C ARG A 98 -8.67 0.74 4.93
N THR A 99 -7.37 1.05 4.85
CA THR A 99 -6.64 1.12 3.58
C THR A 99 -6.60 -0.22 2.86
N ALA A 100 -6.42 -1.32 3.60
CA ALA A 100 -6.43 -2.67 3.05
C ALA A 100 -7.83 -3.08 2.53
N ARG A 101 -8.90 -2.70 3.22
CA ARG A 101 -10.29 -2.93 2.77
C ARG A 101 -10.60 -2.12 1.51
N PHE A 102 -10.25 -0.84 1.50
CA PHE A 102 -10.38 0.00 0.31
C PHE A 102 -9.66 -0.62 -0.88
N ALA A 103 -8.44 -1.11 -0.70
CA ALA A 103 -7.67 -1.75 -1.75
C ALA A 103 -8.36 -3.01 -2.32
N LEU A 104 -8.95 -3.84 -1.46
CA LEU A 104 -9.72 -5.01 -1.89
C LEU A 104 -10.94 -4.60 -2.72
N GLN A 105 -11.69 -3.61 -2.25
CA GLN A 105 -12.92 -3.14 -2.89
C GLN A 105 -12.66 -2.38 -4.20
N SER A 106 -11.53 -1.67 -4.29
CA SER A 106 -11.11 -0.98 -5.50
C SER A 106 -10.48 -1.89 -6.55
N GLY A 107 -10.28 -3.18 -6.24
CA GLY A 107 -9.63 -4.14 -7.13
C GLY A 107 -8.14 -3.88 -7.32
N LEU A 108 -7.52 -3.09 -6.44
CA LEU A 108 -6.07 -2.85 -6.49
C LEU A 108 -5.37 -4.16 -6.19
N THR A 109 -4.54 -4.59 -7.13
CA THR A 109 -3.69 -5.75 -6.89
C THR A 109 -2.45 -5.27 -6.15
N ILE A 110 -2.40 -5.57 -4.86
CA ILE A 110 -1.32 -5.19 -3.96
C ILE A 110 -0.67 -6.45 -3.41
#